data_AF-A0A1H8Y2R9-F1
#
_entry.id   AF-A0A1H8Y2R9-F1
#
_cell.length_a   1.000
_cell.length_b   1.000
_cell.length_c   1.000
_cell.angle_alpha   90.00
_cell.angle_beta   90.00
_cell.angle_gamma   90.00
#
_symmetry.space_group_name_H-M   'P 1'
#
loop_
_entity.id
_entity.type
_entity.pdbx_description
1 polymer ?
#
loop_
_entity_poly.entity_id
_entity_poly.type
_entity_poly.pdbx_seq_one_letter_code
_entity_poly.pdbx_strand_id
1 'polypeptide(L)'
;MTFNSTARVPTAKASRYLQQLCKHWSHNLAVEFTEQKGGVIFPRNARGADWPDDAMLLMQAHDDGLDCRLEASAMGQLDALKGAVARHVDRFAFREAPLAFDWQDTLNG
;
A
#
# COMPACT_ATOMS: atom_id res chain seq x y z
N MET A 1 -10.79 -13.08 10.96
CA MET A 1 -9.94 -12.10 11.64
C MET A 1 -9.17 -11.37 10.56
N THR A 2 -9.23 -10.05 10.56
CA THR A 2 -8.55 -9.22 9.54
C THR A 2 -7.53 -8.36 10.25
N PHE A 3 -6.32 -8.32 9.69
CA PHE A 3 -5.21 -7.53 10.17
C PHE A 3 -5.13 -6.26 9.35
N ASN A 4 -5.24 -5.12 10.02
CA ASN A 4 -5.19 -3.83 9.38
C ASN A 4 -3.92 -3.10 9.78
N SER A 5 -3.38 -2.30 8.88
CA SER A 5 -2.29 -1.39 9.20
C SER A 5 -2.44 -0.08 8.47
N THR A 6 -2.23 1.03 9.16
CA THR A 6 -2.29 2.37 8.55
C THR A 6 -0.96 3.09 8.73
N ALA A 7 -0.47 3.75 7.69
CA ALA A 7 0.69 4.64 7.76
C ALA A 7 0.40 5.96 7.04
N ARG A 8 0.94 7.05 7.57
CA ARG A 8 0.95 8.35 6.91
C ARG A 8 2.37 8.70 6.49
N VAL A 9 2.55 8.94 5.21
CA VAL A 9 3.85 9.21 4.61
C VAL A 9 3.94 10.71 4.30
N PRO A 10 4.76 11.49 5.01
CA PRO A 10 4.86 12.93 4.78
C PRO A 10 5.54 13.21 3.44
N THR A 11 4.81 13.80 2.50
CA THR A 11 5.34 14.20 1.18
C THR A 11 4.37 15.13 0.47
N ALA A 12 4.91 16.15 -0.21
CA ALA A 12 4.13 17.04 -1.07
C ALA A 12 3.78 16.42 -2.44
N LYS A 13 4.25 15.21 -2.73
CA LYS A 13 4.08 14.53 -4.03
C LYS A 13 3.20 13.28 -3.93
N ALA A 14 2.34 13.22 -2.92
CA ALA A 14 1.48 12.07 -2.62
C ALA A 14 0.67 11.60 -3.84
N SER A 15 -0.03 12.52 -4.52
CA SER A 15 -0.83 12.21 -5.72
C SER A 15 0.02 11.57 -6.82
N ARG A 16 1.23 12.11 -7.05
CA ARG A 16 2.13 11.61 -8.08
C ARG A 16 2.60 10.20 -7.75
N TYR A 17 3.01 9.94 -6.51
CA TYR A 17 3.49 8.62 -6.10
C TYR A 17 2.39 7.58 -6.09
N LEU A 18 1.18 7.93 -5.63
CA LEU A 18 0.00 7.09 -5.71
C LEU A 18 -0.26 6.65 -7.15
N GLN A 19 -0.33 7.60 -8.09
CA GLN A 19 -0.59 7.29 -9.49
C GLN A 19 0.51 6.42 -10.12
N GLN A 20 1.79 6.68 -9.80
CA GLN A 20 2.90 5.87 -10.32
C GLN A 20 2.87 4.44 -9.77
N LEU A 21 2.58 4.30 -8.48
CA LEU A 21 2.45 3.00 -7.83
C LEU A 21 1.29 2.18 -8.41
N CYS A 22 0.12 2.81 -8.51
CA CYS A 22 -1.07 2.17 -9.07
C CYS A 22 -0.85 1.75 -10.53
N LYS A 23 -0.29 2.62 -11.37
CA LYS A 23 0.06 2.27 -12.77
C LYS A 23 1.08 1.16 -12.87
N HIS A 24 2.04 1.08 -11.94
CA HIS A 24 3.02 0.00 -11.96
C HIS A 24 2.41 -1.35 -11.61
N TRP A 25 1.50 -1.38 -10.63
CA TRP A 25 0.86 -2.60 -10.18
C TRP A 25 -0.31 -3.06 -11.06
N SER A 26 -0.96 -2.16 -11.82
CA SER A 26 -2.05 -2.51 -12.74
C SER A 26 -1.63 -3.47 -13.86
N HIS A 27 -0.33 -3.72 -14.04
CA HIS A 27 0.17 -4.73 -14.97
C HIS A 27 -0.09 -6.16 -14.49
N ASN A 28 -0.14 -6.40 -13.18
CA ASN A 28 -0.22 -7.75 -12.60
C ASN A 28 -1.35 -7.89 -11.56
N LEU A 29 -1.93 -6.78 -11.10
CA LEU A 29 -2.90 -6.73 -10.02
C LEU A 29 -4.14 -5.94 -10.45
N ALA A 30 -5.27 -6.20 -9.79
CA ALA A 30 -6.45 -5.36 -9.94
C ALA A 30 -6.22 -4.05 -9.18
N VAL A 31 -6.23 -2.94 -9.91
CA VAL A 31 -5.97 -1.60 -9.38
C VAL A 31 -7.01 -0.63 -9.88
N GLU A 32 -7.55 0.18 -8.99
CA GLU A 32 -8.41 1.31 -9.29
C GLU A 32 -7.80 2.56 -8.69
N PHE A 33 -7.67 3.64 -9.44
CA PHE A 33 -7.11 4.86 -8.90
C PHE A 33 -7.61 6.11 -9.60
N THR A 34 -7.54 7.21 -8.87
CA THR A 34 -7.73 8.59 -9.31
C THR A 34 -6.49 9.40 -8.91
N GLU A 35 -6.52 10.70 -9.14
CA GLU A 35 -5.43 11.57 -8.69
C GLU A 35 -5.31 11.65 -7.17
N GLN A 36 -6.40 11.35 -6.42
CA GLN A 36 -6.42 11.48 -4.97
C GLN A 36 -6.60 10.16 -4.22
N LYS A 37 -7.15 9.12 -4.85
CA LYS A 37 -7.45 7.84 -4.21
C LYS A 37 -6.90 6.69 -5.02
N GLY A 38 -6.41 5.64 -4.36
CA GLY A 38 -5.94 4.42 -4.98
C GLY A 38 -6.39 3.20 -4.20
N GLY A 39 -6.79 2.15 -4.90
CA GLY A 39 -7.18 0.86 -4.38
C GLY A 39 -6.46 -0.23 -5.15
N VAL A 40 -5.83 -1.17 -4.45
CA VAL A 40 -5.08 -2.28 -5.05
C VAL A 40 -5.50 -3.56 -4.34
N ILE A 41 -5.94 -4.55 -5.11
CA ILE A 41 -6.25 -5.89 -4.59
C ILE A 41 -5.05 -6.79 -4.88
N PHE A 42 -4.55 -7.42 -3.82
CA PHE A 42 -3.51 -8.43 -3.84
C PHE A 42 -4.14 -9.81 -3.69
N PRO A 43 -4.16 -10.63 -4.76
CA PRO A 43 -4.68 -11.97 -4.70
C PRO A 43 -3.99 -12.80 -3.60
N ARG A 44 -4.73 -13.66 -2.93
CA ARG A 44 -4.22 -14.56 -1.89
C ARG A 44 -3.10 -15.47 -2.38
N ASN A 45 -3.09 -15.74 -3.69
CA ASN A 45 -2.10 -16.54 -4.40
C ASN A 45 -1.02 -15.71 -5.14
N ALA A 46 -0.92 -14.41 -4.85
CA ALA A 46 0.06 -13.55 -5.49
C ALA A 46 1.50 -14.02 -5.20
N ARG A 47 2.31 -14.09 -6.27
CA ARG A 47 3.74 -14.46 -6.22
C ARG A 47 4.04 -15.82 -5.57
N GLY A 48 3.12 -16.78 -5.70
CA GLY A 48 3.30 -18.13 -5.15
C GLY A 48 3.07 -18.25 -3.64
N ALA A 49 2.55 -17.20 -3.01
CA ALA A 49 1.99 -17.31 -1.66
C ALA A 49 0.67 -18.10 -1.69
N ASP A 50 0.20 -18.55 -0.53
CA ASP A 50 -1.15 -19.11 -0.35
C ASP A 50 -1.72 -18.58 0.96
N TRP A 51 -2.24 -17.36 0.90
CA TRP A 51 -2.87 -16.71 2.05
C TRP A 51 -4.34 -17.18 2.19
N PRO A 52 -4.94 -17.04 3.39
CA PRO A 52 -6.34 -17.38 3.62
C PRO A 52 -7.30 -16.63 2.69
N ASP A 53 -7.05 -15.34 2.46
CA ASP A 53 -7.87 -14.47 1.61
C ASP A 53 -7.04 -13.37 0.94
N ASP A 54 -7.66 -12.68 -0.01
CA ASP A 54 -7.10 -11.54 -0.71
C ASP A 54 -6.81 -10.41 0.29
N ALA A 55 -5.83 -9.57 -0.05
CA ALA A 55 -5.51 -8.38 0.70
C ALA A 55 -5.79 -7.13 -0.13
N MET A 56 -6.00 -6.01 0.56
CA MET A 56 -6.29 -4.74 -0.08
C MET A 56 -5.37 -3.65 0.45
N LEU A 57 -4.88 -2.80 -0.44
CA LEU A 57 -4.28 -1.52 -0.11
C LEU A 57 -5.20 -0.41 -0.58
N LEU A 58 -5.54 0.48 0.34
CA LEU A 58 -6.18 1.75 0.08
C LEU A 58 -5.17 2.87 0.30
N MET A 59 -5.16 3.84 -0.60
CA MET A 59 -4.31 5.02 -0.53
C MET A 59 -5.14 6.28 -0.71
N GLN A 60 -4.80 7.31 0.05
CA GLN A 60 -5.38 8.63 -0.06
C GLN A 60 -4.25 9.65 -0.11
N ALA A 61 -4.15 10.37 -1.23
CA ALA A 61 -3.24 11.49 -1.36
C ALA A 61 -3.85 12.74 -0.75
N HIS A 62 -3.02 13.43 0.03
CA HIS A 62 -3.24 14.77 0.57
C HIS A 62 -2.10 15.69 0.11
N ASP A 63 -2.27 16.99 0.34
CA ASP A 63 -1.27 18.00 -0.07
C ASP A 63 0.06 17.86 0.69
N ASP A 64 0.02 17.31 1.90
CA ASP A 64 1.16 17.16 2.81
C ASP A 64 1.57 15.70 3.09
N GLY A 65 0.82 14.72 2.56
CA GLY A 65 1.16 13.32 2.77
C GLY A 65 0.31 12.32 2.00
N LEU A 66 0.79 11.08 1.98
CA LEU A 66 0.10 9.93 1.43
C LEU A 66 -0.32 9.01 2.57
N ASP A 67 -1.61 8.87 2.78
CA ASP A 67 -2.18 7.92 3.73
C ASP A 67 -2.31 6.56 3.04
N CYS A 68 -1.81 5.52 3.71
CA CYS A 68 -1.84 4.14 3.26
C CYS A 68 -2.56 3.30 4.30
N ARG A 69 -3.54 2.50 3.87
CA ARG A 69 -4.25 1.53 4.70
C ARG A 69 -4.18 0.16 4.04
N LEU A 70 -3.60 -0.80 4.75
CA LEU A 70 -3.54 -2.20 4.38
C LEU A 70 -4.57 -2.99 5.17
N GLU A 71 -5.23 -3.92 4.49
CA GLU A 71 -6.11 -4.92 5.07
C GLU A 71 -5.67 -6.28 4.56
N ALA A 72 -5.40 -7.21 5.47
CA ALA A 72 -4.88 -8.52 5.15
C ALA A 72 -5.55 -9.62 5.98
N SER A 73 -5.58 -10.83 5.45
CA SER A 73 -6.18 -11.99 6.12
C SER A 73 -5.23 -12.69 7.10
N ALA A 74 -3.93 -12.38 7.03
CA ALA A 74 -2.90 -12.92 7.91
C ALA A 74 -1.82 -11.88 8.24
N MET A 75 -1.23 -11.97 9.43
CA MET A 75 -0.14 -11.09 9.86
C MET A 75 1.09 -11.16 8.92
N GLY A 76 1.44 -12.36 8.46
CA GLY A 76 2.53 -12.53 7.49
C GLY A 76 2.26 -11.87 6.14
N GLN A 77 0.99 -11.85 5.70
CA GLN A 77 0.56 -11.14 4.50
C GLN A 77 0.68 -9.63 4.70
N LEU A 78 0.24 -9.14 5.87
CA LEU A 78 0.33 -7.73 6.24
C LEU A 78 1.78 -7.22 6.22
N ASP A 79 2.70 -7.93 6.88
CA ASP A 79 4.11 -7.53 6.94
C ASP A 79 4.79 -7.56 5.57
N ALA A 80 4.49 -8.57 4.75
CA ALA A 80 4.97 -8.62 3.37
C ALA A 80 4.47 -7.41 2.54
N LEU A 81 3.22 -7.00 2.74
CA LEU A 81 2.63 -5.86 2.04
C LEU A 81 3.20 -4.52 2.52
N LYS A 82 3.41 -4.31 3.83
CA LYS A 82 4.08 -3.11 4.36
C LYS A 82 5.43 -2.88 3.68
N GLY A 83 6.26 -3.94 3.62
CA GLY A 83 7.56 -3.89 2.97
C GLY A 83 7.46 -3.67 1.46
N ALA A 84 6.46 -4.28 0.80
CA ALA A 84 6.22 -4.04 -0.62
C ALA A 84 5.83 -2.58 -0.91
N VAL A 85 4.88 -2.01 -0.16
CA VAL A 85 4.44 -0.63 -0.33
C VAL A 85 5.61 0.33 -0.14
N ALA A 86 6.31 0.24 1.00
CA ALA A 86 7.44 1.13 1.31
C ALA A 86 8.51 1.12 0.21
N ARG A 87 8.95 -0.08 -0.22
CA ARG A 87 9.98 -0.23 -1.26
C ARG A 87 9.56 0.37 -2.60
N HIS A 88 8.31 0.21 -3.02
CA HIS A 88 7.87 0.73 -4.31
C HIS A 88 7.67 2.25 -4.26
N VAL A 89 7.08 2.79 -3.19
CA VAL A 89 6.96 4.23 -3.02
C VAL A 89 8.34 4.89 -2.95
N ASP A 90 9.29 4.35 -2.16
CA ASP A 90 10.66 4.87 -2.08
C ASP A 90 11.38 4.84 -3.44
N ARG A 91 11.12 3.81 -4.27
CA ARG A 91 11.67 3.73 -5.63
C ARG A 91 11.17 4.89 -6.50
N PHE A 92 9.90 5.28 -6.38
CA PHE A 92 9.36 6.44 -7.10
C PHE A 92 9.80 7.76 -6.46
N ALA A 93 9.91 7.78 -5.15
CA ALA A 93 10.37 8.90 -4.35
C ALA A 93 11.90 8.93 -4.21
N PHE A 94 12.67 8.43 -5.17
CA PHE A 94 14.13 8.27 -5.06
C PHE A 94 14.92 9.54 -4.69
N ARG A 95 14.32 10.73 -4.84
CA ARG A 95 14.90 12.03 -4.43
C ARG A 95 14.61 12.42 -2.98
N GLU A 96 13.58 11.85 -2.38
CA GLU A 96 13.09 12.11 -1.00
C GLU A 96 13.22 10.87 -0.10
N ALA A 97 13.47 9.70 -0.69
CA ALA A 97 13.60 8.45 0.02
C ALA A 97 14.84 8.43 0.95
N PRO A 98 14.79 7.69 2.07
CA PRO A 98 13.65 6.89 2.53
C PRO A 98 12.55 7.76 3.14
N LEU A 99 11.30 7.53 2.73
CA LEU A 99 10.16 8.20 3.36
C LEU A 99 9.81 7.50 4.70
N ALA A 100 9.24 8.24 5.63
CA ALA A 100 8.79 7.69 6.90
C ALA A 100 7.46 6.94 6.71
N PHE A 101 7.45 5.64 7.02
CA PHE A 101 6.26 4.80 7.05
C PHE A 101 6.00 4.33 8.48
N ASP A 102 5.37 5.18 9.28
CA ASP A 102 5.00 4.86 10.66
C ASP A 102 3.72 4.01 10.68
N TRP A 103 3.86 2.72 10.35
CA TRP A 103 2.75 1.75 10.33
C TRP A 103 2.18 1.52 11.73
N GLN A 104 0.86 1.63 11.83
CA GLN A 104 0.09 1.36 13.03
C GLN A 104 -0.82 0.16 12.78
N ASP A 105 -0.49 -0.94 13.43
CA ASP A 105 -1.22 -2.19 13.28
C ASP A 105 -2.44 -2.22 14.20
N THR A 106 -3.57 -2.64 13.63
CA THR A 106 -4.83 -2.83 14.34
C THR A 106 -5.39 -4.20 14.00
N LEU A 107 -5.73 -4.96 15.05
CA LEU A 107 -6.39 -6.25 14.94
C LEU A 107 -7.90 -6.02 14.99
N ASN A 108 -8.62 -6.33 13.91
CA ASN A 108 -10.07 -6.39 13.92
C ASN A 108 -10.49 -7.87 14.05
N GLY A 109 -11.01 -8.20 15.24
CA GLY A 109 -11.51 -9.52 15.64
C GLY A 109 -12.94 -9.76 15.22
#